data_AF-A0A6U2YJN2-F1
#
_entry.id   AF-A0A6U2YJN2-F1
#
_cell.length_a   1.000
_cell.length_b   1.000
_cell.length_c   1.000
_cell.angle_alpha   90.00
_cell.angle_beta   90.00
_cell.angle_gamma   90.00
#
_symmetry.space_group_name_H-M   'P 1'
#
loop_
_entity.id
_entity.type
_entity.pdbx_description
1 polymer ?
#
loop_
_entity_poly.entity_id
_entity_poly.type
_entity_poly.pdbx_seq_one_letter_code
_entity_poly.pdbx_strand_id
1 'polypeptide(L)'
;MFRKLLILALSATSLSVCFAQDHLRDIQAGMEGLKNAGQDPEMLAQLMRDMQDPEMMAQAKAMMDDPKFKAEMKKLQNSKEFKNSVKATQEMLSDPGKQAEMEAKMEHMLKVGNDKIKKTAAGTLDSTMEAMLNNKDVMNDMAEMVKDPNFKKQFDEMMKDPSFRAYMESMQDMMKDPSKKAKFEQAAAGLKAAL
;
A
#
# COMPACT_ATOMS: atom_id res chain seq x y z
N MET A 1 56.47 -10.85 -43.14
CA MET A 1 55.74 -9.67 -42.63
C MET A 1 54.20 -9.81 -42.62
N PHE A 2 53.61 -11.02 -42.68
CA PHE A 2 52.14 -11.16 -42.84
C PHE A 2 51.38 -11.86 -41.69
N ARG A 3 52.05 -12.24 -40.59
CA ARG A 3 51.38 -12.96 -39.48
C ARG A 3 51.00 -12.12 -38.27
N LYS A 4 51.37 -10.83 -38.22
CA LYS A 4 51.04 -9.94 -37.09
C LYS A 4 49.75 -9.13 -37.27
N LEU A 5 49.14 -9.13 -38.46
CA LEU A 5 47.91 -8.35 -38.71
C LEU A 5 46.60 -9.09 -38.44
N LEU A 6 46.60 -10.42 -38.26
CA LEU A 6 45.35 -11.18 -38.14
C LEU A 6 44.84 -11.33 -36.69
N ILE A 7 45.69 -11.11 -35.68
CA ILE A 7 45.31 -11.33 -34.26
C ILE A 7 44.63 -10.10 -33.63
N LEU A 8 44.72 -8.93 -34.26
CA LEU A 8 44.13 -7.68 -33.73
C LEU A 8 42.69 -7.43 -34.19
N ALA A 9 42.12 -8.27 -35.06
CA ALA A 9 40.74 -8.10 -35.55
C ALA A 9 39.70 -8.90 -34.75
N LEU A 10 40.10 -9.72 -33.76
CA LEU A 10 39.18 -10.63 -33.06
C LEU A 10 38.76 -10.16 -31.66
N SER A 11 39.17 -8.97 -31.19
CA SER A 11 38.86 -8.49 -29.84
C SER A 11 37.82 -7.37 -29.76
N ALA A 12 37.30 -6.88 -30.89
CA ALA A 12 36.43 -5.69 -30.90
C ALA A 12 34.92 -5.98 -30.86
N THR A 13 34.48 -7.24 -30.97
CA THR A 13 33.04 -7.56 -31.12
C THR A 13 32.31 -7.94 -29.83
N SER A 14 32.97 -7.95 -28.67
CA SER A 14 32.36 -8.46 -27.43
C SER A 14 31.76 -7.42 -26.47
N LEU A 15 31.68 -6.14 -26.87
CA LEU A 15 31.26 -5.05 -25.95
C LEU A 15 29.83 -4.51 -26.13
N SER A 16 29.03 -5.00 -27.09
CA SER A 16 27.70 -4.42 -27.39
C SER A 16 26.48 -5.22 -26.89
N VAL A 17 26.64 -6.29 -26.10
CA VAL A 17 25.50 -7.12 -25.66
C VAL A 17 25.01 -6.80 -24.23
N CYS A 18 25.74 -5.98 -23.45
CA CYS A 18 25.42 -5.81 -22.03
C CYS A 18 24.21 -4.90 -21.70
N PHE A 19 23.73 -4.02 -22.58
CA PHE A 19 22.70 -3.03 -22.21
C PHE A 19 21.23 -3.46 -22.42
N ALA A 20 20.97 -4.59 -23.07
CA ALA A 20 19.59 -5.05 -23.33
C ALA A 20 19.08 -6.11 -22.33
N GLN A 21 19.96 -6.65 -21.48
CA GLN A 21 19.60 -7.68 -20.48
C GLN A 21 19.24 -7.12 -19.11
N ASP A 22 19.65 -5.89 -18.80
CA ASP A 22 19.37 -5.28 -17.48
C ASP A 22 17.90 -4.92 -17.32
N HIS A 23 17.24 -4.37 -18.35
CA HIS A 23 15.84 -4.00 -18.26
C HIS A 23 14.89 -5.19 -18.08
N LEU A 24 15.17 -6.33 -18.74
CA LEU A 24 14.41 -7.56 -18.54
C LEU A 24 14.63 -8.14 -17.13
N ARG A 25 15.85 -8.02 -16.58
CA ARG A 25 16.13 -8.41 -15.19
C ARG A 25 15.44 -7.50 -14.19
N ASP A 26 15.38 -6.19 -14.45
CA ASP A 26 14.70 -5.23 -13.57
C ASP A 26 13.18 -5.44 -13.58
N ILE A 27 12.59 -5.75 -14.74
CA ILE A 27 11.16 -6.12 -14.82
C ILE A 27 10.89 -7.45 -14.10
N GLN A 28 11.79 -8.42 -14.25
CA GLN A 28 11.65 -9.71 -13.58
C GLN A 28 11.82 -9.59 -12.05
N ALA A 29 12.79 -8.82 -11.59
CA ALA A 29 12.98 -8.49 -10.18
C ALA A 29 11.79 -7.69 -9.62
N GLY A 30 11.22 -6.78 -10.41
CA GLY A 30 10.00 -6.05 -10.08
C GLY A 30 8.79 -6.98 -9.93
N MET A 31 8.61 -7.94 -10.85
CA MET A 31 7.53 -8.94 -10.76
C MET A 31 7.72 -9.92 -9.59
N GLU A 32 8.95 -10.32 -9.28
CA GLU A 32 9.25 -11.12 -8.09
C GLU A 32 8.99 -10.34 -6.80
N GLY A 33 9.35 -9.05 -6.76
CA GLY A 33 9.02 -8.15 -5.66
C GLY A 33 7.50 -8.03 -5.47
N LEU A 34 6.75 -7.88 -6.56
CA LEU A 34 5.28 -7.86 -6.54
C LEU A 34 4.67 -9.19 -6.08
N LYS A 35 5.26 -10.32 -6.50
CA LYS A 35 4.82 -11.65 -6.08
C LYS A 35 5.06 -11.88 -4.58
N ASN A 36 6.20 -11.44 -4.06
CA ASN A 36 6.51 -11.52 -2.63
C ASN A 36 5.64 -10.54 -1.83
N ALA A 37 5.43 -9.31 -2.32
CA ALA A 37 4.51 -8.35 -1.73
C ALA A 37 3.06 -8.86 -1.72
N GLY A 38 2.64 -9.61 -2.74
CA GLY A 38 1.33 -10.26 -2.78
C GLY A 38 1.17 -11.46 -1.84
N GLN A 39 2.28 -12.00 -1.30
CA GLN A 39 2.25 -13.03 -0.27
C GLN A 39 2.15 -12.43 1.14
N ASP A 40 2.69 -11.23 1.34
CA ASP A 40 2.62 -10.51 2.61
C ASP A 40 1.49 -9.47 2.61
N PRO A 41 0.39 -9.71 3.35
CA PRO A 41 -0.78 -8.83 3.30
C PRO A 41 -0.51 -7.41 3.83
N GLU A 42 0.52 -7.23 4.68
CA GLU A 42 0.95 -5.90 5.15
C GLU A 42 1.71 -5.14 4.06
N MET A 43 2.63 -5.80 3.34
CA MET A 43 3.33 -5.18 2.21
C MET A 43 2.37 -4.86 1.06
N LEU A 44 1.39 -5.74 0.81
CA LEU A 44 0.34 -5.47 -0.17
C LEU A 44 -0.49 -4.24 0.24
N ALA A 45 -0.91 -4.14 1.50
CA ALA A 45 -1.68 -3.00 1.99
C ALA A 45 -0.90 -1.68 1.91
N GLN A 46 0.41 -1.71 2.19
CA GLN A 46 1.28 -0.55 2.04
C GLN A 46 1.46 -0.18 0.57
N LEU A 47 1.74 -1.15 -0.31
CA LEU A 47 1.81 -0.92 -1.75
C LEU A 47 0.51 -0.33 -2.31
N MET A 48 -0.64 -0.80 -1.83
CA MET A 48 -1.94 -0.24 -2.22
C MET A 48 -2.16 1.20 -1.74
N ARG A 49 -1.59 1.61 -0.60
CA ARG A 49 -1.57 3.02 -0.20
C ARG A 49 -0.62 3.84 -1.06
N ASP A 50 0.57 3.34 -1.31
CA ASP A 50 1.58 4.03 -2.12
C ASP A 50 1.08 4.21 -3.57
N MET A 51 0.31 3.26 -4.09
CA MET A 51 -0.38 3.38 -5.39
C MET A 51 -1.59 4.33 -5.38
N GLN A 52 -2.14 4.66 -4.21
CA GLN A 52 -3.19 5.69 -4.10
C GLN A 52 -2.58 7.10 -4.04
N ASP A 53 -1.27 7.22 -3.82
CA ASP A 53 -0.59 8.51 -3.84
C ASP A 53 -0.61 9.08 -5.28
N PRO A 54 -1.20 10.27 -5.49
CA PRO A 54 -1.30 10.89 -6.80
C PRO A 54 0.06 11.20 -7.44
N GLU A 55 1.11 11.49 -6.65
CA GLU A 55 2.44 11.75 -7.19
C GLU A 55 3.10 10.47 -7.70
N MET A 56 2.98 9.38 -6.95
CA MET A 56 3.48 8.06 -7.36
C MET A 56 2.73 7.54 -8.59
N MET A 57 1.42 7.74 -8.67
CA MET A 57 0.65 7.41 -9.88
C MET A 57 1.09 8.25 -11.08
N ALA A 58 1.34 9.54 -10.90
CA ALA A 58 1.82 10.40 -11.97
C ALA A 58 3.19 9.95 -12.49
N GLN A 59 4.11 9.57 -11.59
CA GLN A 59 5.42 9.05 -11.95
C GLN A 59 5.34 7.68 -12.63
N ALA A 60 4.53 6.76 -12.09
CA ALA A 60 4.28 5.46 -12.70
C ALA A 60 3.67 5.62 -14.10
N LYS A 61 2.73 6.55 -14.27
CA LYS A 61 2.12 6.89 -15.56
C LYS A 61 3.16 7.46 -16.53
N ALA A 62 4.04 8.34 -16.07
CA ALA A 62 5.13 8.87 -16.88
C ALA A 62 6.09 7.75 -17.35
N MET A 63 6.43 6.79 -16.49
CA MET A 63 7.21 5.60 -16.86
C MET A 63 6.46 4.69 -17.84
N MET A 64 5.16 4.47 -17.65
CA MET A 64 4.34 3.71 -18.62
C MET A 64 4.21 4.42 -19.96
N ASP A 65 4.25 5.75 -19.94
CA ASP A 65 4.16 6.55 -21.14
C ASP A 65 5.48 6.63 -21.92
N ASP A 66 6.59 6.21 -21.30
CA ASP A 66 7.91 6.17 -21.92
C ASP A 66 7.91 5.30 -23.19
N PRO A 67 8.48 5.79 -24.31
CA PRO A 67 8.50 5.06 -25.58
C PRO A 67 9.22 3.71 -25.52
N LYS A 68 10.29 3.59 -24.72
CA LYS A 68 11.04 2.34 -24.59
C LYS A 68 10.22 1.31 -23.83
N PHE A 69 9.60 1.73 -22.73
CA PHE A 69 8.68 0.88 -21.97
C PHE A 69 7.51 0.42 -22.85
N LYS A 70 6.88 1.33 -23.61
CA LYS A 70 5.81 0.98 -24.58
C LYS A 70 6.28 -0.01 -25.64
N ALA A 71 7.51 0.12 -26.13
CA ALA A 71 8.06 -0.80 -27.12
C ALA A 71 8.29 -2.20 -26.54
N GLU A 72 8.84 -2.29 -25.33
CA GLU A 72 9.02 -3.56 -24.62
C GLU A 72 7.68 -4.20 -24.24
N MET A 73 6.73 -3.42 -23.73
CA MET A 73 5.37 -3.91 -23.46
C MET A 73 4.68 -4.38 -24.72
N LYS A 74 4.83 -3.70 -25.87
CA LYS A 74 4.30 -4.21 -27.15
C LYS A 74 4.98 -5.50 -27.59
N LYS A 75 6.28 -5.68 -27.36
CA LYS A 75 6.97 -6.96 -27.65
C LYS A 75 6.46 -8.07 -26.73
N LEU A 76 6.36 -7.80 -25.44
CA LEU A 76 5.80 -8.73 -24.45
C LEU A 76 4.35 -9.06 -24.79
N GLN A 77 3.51 -8.07 -25.09
CA GLN A 77 2.11 -8.26 -25.45
C GLN A 77 1.94 -9.11 -26.71
N ASN A 78 2.89 -9.01 -27.65
CA ASN A 78 2.88 -9.82 -28.85
C ASN A 78 3.45 -11.23 -28.66
N SER A 79 4.15 -11.48 -27.56
CA SER A 79 4.66 -12.81 -27.21
C SER A 79 3.51 -13.80 -27.02
N LYS A 80 3.78 -15.07 -27.33
CA LYS A 80 2.78 -16.13 -27.27
C LYS A 80 2.43 -16.44 -25.81
N GLU A 81 3.42 -16.42 -24.94
CA GLU A 81 3.28 -16.61 -23.49
C GLU A 81 2.34 -15.57 -22.88
N PHE A 82 2.51 -14.29 -23.23
CA PHE A 82 1.64 -13.23 -22.73
C PHE A 82 0.22 -13.37 -23.28
N LYS A 83 0.04 -13.61 -24.59
CA LYS A 83 -1.30 -13.82 -25.17
C LYS A 83 -2.04 -15.00 -24.55
N ASN A 84 -1.33 -16.10 -24.30
CA ASN A 84 -1.91 -17.27 -23.64
C ASN A 84 -2.26 -16.96 -22.18
N SER A 85 -1.39 -16.24 -21.46
CA SER A 85 -1.65 -15.84 -20.07
C SER A 85 -2.83 -14.88 -19.98
N VAL A 86 -2.93 -13.89 -20.88
CA VAL A 86 -4.07 -12.98 -20.95
C VAL A 86 -5.36 -13.72 -21.27
N LYS A 87 -5.34 -14.67 -22.21
CA LYS A 87 -6.53 -15.51 -22.48
C LYS A 87 -6.94 -16.34 -21.27
N ALA A 88 -5.99 -16.99 -20.59
CA ALA A 88 -6.27 -17.76 -19.39
C ALA A 88 -6.84 -16.87 -18.26
N THR A 89 -6.28 -15.67 -18.06
CA THR A 89 -6.81 -14.69 -17.11
C THR A 89 -8.18 -14.18 -17.53
N GLN A 90 -8.40 -13.94 -18.82
CA GLN A 90 -9.69 -13.46 -19.34
C GLN A 90 -10.78 -14.54 -19.22
N GLU A 91 -10.46 -15.81 -19.45
CA GLU A 91 -11.35 -16.94 -19.19
C GLU A 91 -11.65 -17.06 -17.70
N MET A 92 -10.64 -16.93 -16.85
CA MET A 92 -10.81 -16.93 -15.39
C MET A 92 -11.67 -15.76 -14.90
N LEU A 93 -11.50 -14.56 -15.47
CA LEU A 93 -12.30 -13.39 -15.14
C LEU A 93 -13.70 -13.45 -15.76
N SER A 94 -13.90 -14.18 -16.85
CA SER A 94 -15.23 -14.34 -17.45
C SER A 94 -16.07 -15.41 -16.75
N ASP A 95 -15.45 -16.21 -15.88
CA ASP A 95 -16.12 -17.21 -15.05
C ASP A 95 -16.60 -16.57 -13.73
N PRO A 96 -17.91 -16.41 -13.51
CA PRO A 96 -18.45 -15.79 -12.31
C PRO A 96 -18.11 -16.56 -11.03
N GLY A 97 -17.90 -17.88 -11.10
CA GLY A 97 -17.51 -18.68 -9.94
C GLY A 97 -16.09 -18.36 -9.49
N LYS A 98 -15.17 -18.14 -10.44
CA LYS A 98 -13.79 -17.77 -10.14
C LYS A 98 -13.63 -16.30 -9.75
N GLN A 99 -14.49 -15.41 -10.26
CA GLN A 99 -14.59 -14.05 -9.74
C GLN A 99 -14.98 -14.05 -8.26
N ALA A 100 -16.03 -14.79 -7.89
CA ALA A 100 -16.46 -14.88 -6.49
C ALA A 100 -15.38 -15.47 -5.59
N GLU A 101 -14.67 -16.51 -6.05
CA GLU A 101 -13.54 -17.09 -5.30
C GLU A 101 -12.39 -16.10 -5.13
N MET A 102 -12.08 -15.32 -6.18
CA MET A 102 -11.05 -14.29 -6.13
C MET A 102 -11.43 -13.14 -5.21
N GLU A 103 -12.66 -12.64 -5.28
CA GLU A 103 -13.18 -11.63 -4.37
C GLU A 103 -13.15 -12.11 -2.93
N ALA A 104 -13.63 -13.33 -2.65
CA ALA A 104 -13.59 -13.91 -1.31
C ALA A 104 -12.16 -14.06 -0.80
N LYS A 105 -11.21 -14.46 -1.66
CA LYS A 105 -9.79 -14.58 -1.30
C LYS A 105 -9.17 -13.21 -1.06
N MET A 106 -9.51 -12.21 -1.86
CA MET A 106 -9.04 -10.83 -1.70
C MET A 106 -9.62 -10.21 -0.43
N GLU A 107 -10.91 -10.38 -0.17
CA GLU A 107 -11.57 -9.95 1.06
C GLU A 107 -10.95 -10.63 2.27
N HIS A 108 -10.70 -11.94 2.23
CA HIS A 108 -10.04 -12.66 3.31
C HIS A 108 -8.62 -12.14 3.55
N MET A 109 -7.84 -11.93 2.49
CA MET A 109 -6.47 -11.42 2.59
C MET A 109 -6.44 -9.99 3.12
N LEU A 110 -7.34 -9.13 2.66
CA LEU A 110 -7.52 -7.77 3.18
C LEU A 110 -7.97 -7.78 4.63
N LYS A 111 -8.89 -8.67 5.01
CA LYS A 111 -9.35 -8.81 6.40
C LYS A 111 -8.24 -9.30 7.32
N VAL A 112 -7.51 -10.35 6.93
CA VAL A 112 -6.36 -10.87 7.70
C VAL A 112 -5.25 -9.83 7.78
N GLY A 113 -4.95 -9.14 6.69
CA GLY A 113 -3.99 -8.03 6.66
C GLY A 113 -4.40 -6.90 7.58
N ASN A 114 -5.65 -6.45 7.47
CA ASN A 114 -6.18 -5.35 8.28
C ASN A 114 -6.33 -5.76 9.76
N ASP A 115 -6.61 -7.02 10.08
CA ASP A 115 -6.63 -7.53 11.45
C ASP A 115 -5.20 -7.64 12.04
N LYS A 116 -4.20 -8.02 11.23
CA LYS A 116 -2.79 -7.98 11.64
C LYS A 116 -2.32 -6.55 11.85
N ILE A 117 -2.57 -5.65 10.91
CA ILE A 117 -2.30 -4.22 11.05
C ILE A 117 -3.03 -3.67 12.27
N LYS A 118 -4.31 -4.00 12.50
CA LYS A 118 -5.03 -3.55 13.69
C LYS A 118 -4.47 -4.13 14.97
N LYS A 119 -4.00 -5.37 15.02
CA LYS A 119 -3.38 -5.93 16.24
C LYS A 119 -2.02 -5.32 16.52
N THR A 120 -1.18 -5.19 15.50
CA THR A 120 0.14 -4.56 15.59
C THR A 120 -0.01 -3.07 15.89
N ALA A 121 -0.84 -2.37 15.13
CA ALA A 121 -1.17 -0.97 15.36
C ALA A 121 -1.93 -0.74 16.65
N ALA A 122 -2.79 -1.64 17.15
CA ALA A 122 -3.39 -1.49 18.47
C ALA A 122 -2.34 -1.66 19.56
N GLY A 123 -1.39 -2.59 19.45
CA GLY A 123 -0.28 -2.69 20.42
C GLY A 123 0.62 -1.46 20.41
N THR A 124 0.94 -0.92 19.23
CA THR A 124 1.78 0.27 19.07
C THR A 124 1.03 1.57 19.38
N LEU A 125 -0.23 1.72 18.98
CA LEU A 125 -1.09 2.85 19.32
C LEU A 125 -1.47 2.81 20.79
N ASP A 126 -1.79 1.67 21.39
CA ASP A 126 -2.08 1.61 22.84
C ASP A 126 -0.84 2.05 23.61
N SER A 127 0.36 1.57 23.26
CA SER A 127 1.61 1.99 23.90
C SER A 127 1.96 3.47 23.65
N THR A 128 1.76 3.97 22.43
CA THR A 128 2.05 5.37 22.06
C THR A 128 1.01 6.32 22.63
N MET A 129 -0.25 5.93 22.63
CA MET A 129 -1.37 6.68 23.20
C MET A 129 -1.27 6.64 24.71
N GLU A 130 -0.92 5.53 25.35
CA GLU A 130 -0.63 5.44 26.79
C GLU A 130 0.58 6.31 27.17
N ALA A 131 1.62 6.36 26.34
CA ALA A 131 2.74 7.28 26.54
C ALA A 131 2.33 8.76 26.37
N MET A 132 1.45 9.09 25.42
CA MET A 132 0.87 10.44 25.29
C MET A 132 -0.09 10.78 26.43
N LEU A 133 -0.91 9.82 26.88
CA LEU A 133 -1.89 9.98 27.95
C LEU A 133 -1.20 10.15 29.32
N ASN A 134 -0.08 9.47 29.54
CA ASN A 134 0.74 9.61 30.74
C ASN A 134 1.73 10.78 30.67
N ASN A 135 1.91 11.38 29.49
CA ASN A 135 2.72 12.59 29.34
C ASN A 135 1.85 13.84 29.57
N LYS A 136 1.98 14.39 30.78
CA LYS A 136 1.18 15.52 31.26
C LYS A 136 1.28 16.77 30.36
N ASP A 137 2.42 16.96 29.70
CA ASP A 137 2.63 18.10 28.81
C ASP A 137 1.85 17.93 27.51
N VAL A 138 1.85 16.73 26.93
CA VAL A 138 1.05 16.40 25.73
C VAL A 138 -0.45 16.53 26.02
N MET A 139 -0.88 16.14 27.23
CA MET A 139 -2.25 16.33 27.69
C MET A 139 -2.66 17.80 27.82
N ASN A 140 -1.78 18.64 28.36
CA ASN A 140 -2.02 20.08 28.45
C ASN A 140 -2.07 20.73 27.07
N ASP A 141 -1.13 20.40 26.19
CA ASP A 141 -1.11 20.90 24.81
C ASP A 141 -2.38 20.48 24.05
N MET A 142 -2.82 19.23 24.22
CA MET A 142 -4.06 18.74 23.62
C MET A 142 -5.29 19.42 24.23
N ALA A 143 -5.31 19.68 25.53
CA ALA A 143 -6.39 20.42 26.18
C ALA A 143 -6.44 21.90 25.75
N GLU A 144 -5.30 22.54 25.49
CA GLU A 144 -5.23 23.87 24.89
C GLU A 144 -5.69 23.86 23.44
N MET A 145 -5.25 22.88 22.65
CA MET A 145 -5.65 22.73 21.26
C MET A 145 -7.16 22.49 21.12
N VAL A 146 -7.78 21.69 22.00
CA VAL A 146 -9.25 21.49 22.02
C VAL A 146 -10.01 22.75 22.44
N LYS A 147 -9.39 23.62 23.24
CA LYS A 147 -9.97 24.91 23.63
C LYS A 147 -9.79 25.97 22.53
N ASP A 148 -8.88 25.75 21.59
CA ASP A 148 -8.61 26.69 20.51
C ASP A 148 -9.86 26.91 19.63
N PRO A 149 -10.25 28.18 19.37
CA PRO A 149 -11.40 28.50 18.53
C PRO A 149 -11.29 28.01 17.09
N ASN A 150 -10.08 27.99 16.52
CA ASN A 150 -9.83 27.45 15.18
C ASN A 150 -9.98 25.94 15.16
N PHE A 151 -9.50 25.25 16.19
CA PHE A 151 -9.71 23.81 16.30
C PHE A 151 -11.20 23.48 16.44
N LYS A 152 -11.96 24.23 17.26
CA LYS A 152 -13.42 24.07 17.34
C LYS A 152 -14.12 24.29 16.01
N LYS A 153 -13.73 25.31 15.25
CA LYS A 153 -14.29 25.55 13.91
C LYS A 153 -13.96 24.42 12.94
N GLN A 154 -12.71 23.98 12.89
CA GLN A 154 -12.31 22.86 12.04
C GLN A 154 -12.99 21.56 12.47
N PHE A 155 -13.18 21.35 13.78
CA PHE A 155 -13.90 20.21 14.31
C PHE A 155 -15.39 20.27 13.94
N ASP A 156 -16.02 21.44 14.02
CA ASP A 156 -17.41 21.64 13.60
C ASP A 156 -17.60 21.49 12.08
N GLU A 157 -16.63 21.92 11.27
CA GLU A 157 -16.63 21.70 9.82
C GLU A 157 -16.40 20.23 9.49
N MET A 158 -15.48 19.56 10.18
CA MET A 158 -15.26 18.13 10.07
C MET A 158 -16.49 17.33 10.51
N MET A 159 -17.21 17.74 11.56
CA MET A 159 -18.48 17.11 11.97
C MET A 159 -19.61 17.27 10.95
N LYS A 160 -19.53 18.27 10.08
CA LYS A 160 -20.47 18.45 8.97
C LYS A 160 -20.10 17.59 7.77
N ASP A 161 -18.87 17.07 7.72
CA ASP A 161 -18.43 16.18 6.65
C ASP A 161 -19.17 14.82 6.73
N PRO A 162 -19.82 14.36 5.64
CA PRO A 162 -20.55 13.08 5.62
C PRO A 162 -19.67 11.88 5.98
N SER A 163 -18.39 11.92 5.57
CA SER A 163 -17.40 10.86 5.83
C SER A 163 -17.09 10.75 7.32
N PHE A 164 -17.00 11.89 7.99
CA PHE A 164 -16.78 11.93 9.44
C PHE A 164 -18.03 11.54 10.23
N ARG A 165 -19.24 11.87 9.74
CA ARG A 165 -20.49 11.39 10.35
C ARG A 165 -20.60 9.86 10.29
N ALA A 166 -20.25 9.25 9.15
CA ALA A 166 -20.18 7.80 9.02
C ALA A 166 -19.12 7.19 9.95
N TYR A 167 -17.97 7.85 10.10
CA TYR A 167 -16.95 7.45 11.08
C TYR A 167 -17.47 7.52 12.52
N MET A 168 -18.15 8.60 12.91
CA MET A 168 -18.73 8.78 14.24
C MET A 168 -19.86 7.79 14.52
N GLU A 169 -20.69 7.46 13.54
CA GLU A 169 -21.68 6.38 13.66
C GLU A 169 -21.00 5.03 13.89
N SER A 170 -19.94 4.73 13.14
CA SER A 170 -19.17 3.49 13.34
C SER A 170 -18.52 3.43 14.74
N MET A 171 -18.08 4.59 15.26
CA MET A 171 -17.50 4.72 16.59
C MET A 171 -18.58 4.62 17.68
N GLN A 172 -19.78 5.14 17.42
CA GLN A 172 -20.93 5.05 18.31
C GLN A 172 -21.44 3.61 18.40
N ASP A 173 -21.50 2.88 17.28
CA ASP A 173 -21.78 1.44 17.27
C ASP A 173 -20.69 0.65 17.99
N MET A 174 -19.43 1.07 17.85
CA MET A 174 -18.33 0.49 18.61
C MET A 174 -18.47 0.74 20.13
N MET A 175 -19.00 1.89 20.56
CA MET A 175 -19.28 2.20 21.97
C MET A 175 -20.55 1.54 22.51
N LYS A 176 -21.46 1.10 21.64
CA LYS A 176 -22.60 0.26 22.05
C LYS A 176 -22.16 -1.17 22.37
N ASP A 177 -20.99 -1.61 21.87
CA ASP A 177 -20.40 -2.88 22.25
C ASP A 177 -19.88 -2.81 23.71
N PRO A 178 -20.45 -3.58 24.65
CA PRO A 178 -20.12 -3.50 26.07
C PRO A 178 -18.64 -3.83 26.36
N SER A 179 -17.98 -4.63 25.52
CA SER A 179 -16.57 -4.99 25.70
C SER A 179 -15.62 -3.82 25.40
N LYS A 180 -15.97 -3.01 24.39
CA LYS A 180 -15.17 -1.87 23.96
C LYS A 180 -15.51 -0.62 24.76
N LYS A 181 -16.76 -0.48 25.18
CA LYS A 181 -17.20 0.53 26.14
C LYS A 181 -16.40 0.46 27.44
N ALA A 182 -16.20 -0.75 27.98
CA ALA A 182 -15.42 -0.92 29.21
C ALA A 182 -13.95 -0.43 29.06
N LYS A 183 -13.32 -0.68 27.92
CA LYS A 183 -11.97 -0.18 27.62
C LYS A 183 -11.94 1.35 27.45
N PHE A 184 -12.95 1.90 26.80
CA PHE A 184 -13.06 3.35 26.60
C PHE A 184 -13.34 4.09 27.91
N GLU A 185 -14.23 3.56 28.76
CA GLU A 185 -14.47 4.09 30.10
C GLU A 185 -13.23 3.99 30.99
N GLN A 186 -12.43 2.92 30.87
CA GLN A 186 -11.18 2.78 31.60
C GLN A 186 -10.13 3.83 31.15
N ALA A 187 -10.00 4.06 29.84
CA ALA A 187 -9.14 5.11 29.30
C ALA A 187 -9.62 6.52 29.69
N ALA A 188 -10.93 6.78 29.61
CA ALA A 188 -11.52 8.06 29.98
C ALA A 188 -11.43 8.34 31.50
N ALA A 189 -11.54 7.30 32.33
CA ALA A 189 -11.35 7.41 33.77
C ALA A 189 -9.89 7.73 34.13
N GLY A 190 -8.92 7.14 33.41
CA GLY A 190 -7.50 7.51 33.55
C GLY A 190 -7.25 8.97 33.19
N LEU A 191 -7.88 9.44 32.11
CA LEU A 191 -7.83 10.84 31.66
C LEU A 191 -8.43 11.81 32.67
N LYS A 192 -9.57 11.46 33.27
CA LYS A 192 -10.26 12.27 34.27
C LYS A 192 -9.56 12.28 35.64
N ALA A 193 -8.79 11.24 35.95
CA ALA A 193 -7.97 11.18 37.16
C ALA A 193 -6.65 11.95 37.03
N ALA A 194 -6.20 12.24 35.80
CA ALA A 194 -4.97 12.98 35.51
C ALA A 194 -5.18 14.50 35.31
N LEU A 195 -6.44 14.94 35.16
CA LEU A 195 -6.89 16.34 35.16
C LEU A 195 -7.14 16.85 36.59
#